data_AF-A0A1U7HMK6-F1
#
_entry.id   AF-A0A1U7HMK6-F1
#
_cell.length_a   1.000
_cell.length_b   1.000
_cell.length_c   1.000
_cell.angle_alpha   90.00
_cell.angle_beta   90.00
_cell.angle_gamma   90.00
#
_symmetry.space_group_name_H-M   'P 1'
#
loop_
_entity.id
_entity.type
_entity.pdbx_description
1 polymer ?
#
loop_
_entity_poly.entity_id
_entity_poly.type
_entity_poly.pdbx_seq_one_letter_code
_entity_poly.pdbx_strand_id
1 'polypeptide(L)' 'MAIQAIEHLTDEQIDDLNRLYQDEWWSRGRKRANIRRVLQHLDLIVAFCDSESKRLVAFSRILTDSVYRAVVFDVINI' A
#
# COMPACT_ATOMS: atom_id res chain seq x y z
N MET A 1 -2.49 -6.97 19.03
CA MET A 1 -2.26 -6.37 17.71
C MET A 1 -3.56 -5.71 17.28
N ALA A 2 -3.67 -4.40 17.52
CA ALA A 2 -4.83 -3.64 17.06
C ALA A 2 -4.46 -2.98 15.72
N ILE A 3 -5.39 -3.01 14.78
CA ILE A 3 -5.16 -2.59 13.39
C ILE A 3 -5.96 -1.31 13.15
N GLN A 4 -5.33 -0.33 12.52
CA GLN A 4 -5.94 0.94 12.16
C GLN A 4 -5.88 1.15 10.65
N ALA A 5 -7.00 1.57 10.06
CA ALA A 5 -7.03 2.01 8.66
C ALA A 5 -6.39 3.39 8.52
N ILE A 6 -5.63 3.59 7.43
CA ILE A 6 -5.01 4.87 7.07
C ILE A 6 -5.30 5.20 5.60
N GLU A 7 -5.45 6.49 5.31
CA GLU A 7 -5.76 6.98 3.94
C GLU A 7 -4.51 7.44 3.19
N HIS A 8 -3.45 7.78 3.93
CA HIS A 8 -2.18 8.24 3.39
C HIS A 8 -1.01 7.55 4.09
N LEU A 9 0.05 7.27 3.33
CA LEU A 9 1.28 6.69 3.86
C LEU A 9 2.29 7.78 4.20
N THR A 10 2.94 7.64 5.35
CA THR A 10 4.16 8.39 5.66
C THR A 10 5.36 7.85 4.88
N ASP A 11 6.48 8.57 4.88
CA ASP A 11 7.71 8.09 4.25
C ASP A 11 8.22 6.77 4.85
N GLU A 12 8.05 6.58 6.17
CA GLU A 12 8.40 5.32 6.86
C GLU A 12 7.48 4.17 6.42
N GLN A 13 6.18 4.45 6.23
CA GLN A 13 5.23 3.45 5.74
C GLN A 13 5.44 3.13 4.25
N ILE A 14 6.01 4.06 3.47
CA ILE A 14 6.48 3.75 2.10
C ILE A 14 7.68 2.78 2.17
N ASP A 15 8.53 2.87 3.20
CA ASP A 15 9.61 1.92 3.42
C ASP A 15 9.11 0.55 3.90
N ASP A 16 8.03 0.50 4.69
CA ASP A 16 7.32 -0.74 4.99
C ASP A 16 6.68 -1.33 3.72
N LEU A 17 6.00 -0.51 2.91
CA LEU A 17 5.38 -0.94 1.65
C LEU A 17 6.41 -1.50 0.67
N ASN A 18 7.59 -0.89 0.59
CA ASN A 18 8.67 -1.41 -0.23
C ASN A 18 9.10 -2.81 0.21
N ARG A 19 9.14 -3.07 1.53
CA ARG A 19 9.41 -4.41 2.07
C ARG A 19 8.33 -5.41 1.67
N LEU A 20 7.04 -5.06 1.88
CA LEU A 20 5.90 -5.88 1.45
C LEU A 20 5.98 -6.27 -0.04
N TYR A 21 6.33 -5.31 -0.90
CA TYR A 21 6.48 -5.60 -2.33
C TYR A 21 7.64 -6.54 -2.66
N GLN A 22 8.70 -6.60 -1.86
CA GLN A 22 9.81 -7.54 -2.10
C GLN A 22 9.41 -8.99 -1.80
N ASP A 23 8.50 -9.18 -0.85
CA ASP A 23 8.08 -10.52 -0.42
C ASP A 23 7.21 -11.20 -1.50
N GLU A 24 6.41 -10.42 -2.24
CA GLU A 24 5.52 -10.95 -3.28
C GLU A 24 6.15 -11.03 -4.67
N TRP A 25 6.01 -12.19 -5.33
CA TRP A 25 6.72 -12.50 -6.58
C TRP A 25 6.33 -11.60 -7.75
N TRP A 26 5.08 -11.12 -7.83
CA TRP A 26 4.60 -10.25 -8.91
C TRP A 26 5.00 -8.77 -8.74
N SER A 27 5.48 -8.39 -7.56
CA SER A 27 5.86 -7.02 -7.24
C SER A 27 7.32 -6.85 -6.84
N ARG A 28 8.05 -7.96 -6.68
CA ARG A 28 9.46 -7.97 -6.32
C ARG A 28 10.30 -7.13 -7.29
N GLY A 29 11.26 -6.40 -6.74
CA GLY A 29 12.13 -5.50 -7.53
C GLY A 29 11.55 -4.11 -7.78
N ARG A 30 10.30 -3.83 -7.37
CA ARG A 30 9.79 -2.44 -7.33
C ARG A 30 10.69 -1.61 -6.43
N LYS A 31 11.11 -0.44 -6.93
CA LYS A 31 11.99 0.49 -6.20
C LYS A 31 11.16 1.49 -5.41
N ARG A 32 11.63 1.87 -4.22
CA ARG A 32 11.04 2.92 -3.37
C ARG A 32 10.65 4.20 -4.14
N ALA A 33 11.52 4.68 -5.01
CA ALA A 33 11.26 5.88 -5.83
C ALA A 33 10.06 5.70 -6.78
N ASN A 34 9.92 4.51 -7.38
CA ASN A 34 8.80 4.18 -8.26
C ASN A 34 7.51 4.01 -7.45
N ILE A 35 7.58 3.41 -6.26
CA ILE A 35 6.43 3.28 -5.35
C ILE A 35 5.88 4.66 -5.00
N ARG A 36 6.75 5.60 -4.58
CA ARG A 36 6.34 6.99 -4.30
C ARG A 36 5.68 7.63 -5.52
N ARG A 37 6.25 7.45 -6.72
CA ARG A 37 5.66 7.96 -7.96
C ARG A 37 4.28 7.35 -8.24
N VAL A 38 4.10 6.05 -8.04
CA VAL A 38 2.80 5.38 -8.22
C VAL A 38 1.77 5.94 -7.24
N LEU A 39 2.13 6.11 -5.97
CA LEU A 39 1.23 6.67 -4.95
C LEU A 39 0.78 8.10 -5.27
N GLN A 40 1.62 8.90 -5.92
CA GLN A 40 1.26 10.24 -6.39
C GLN A 40 0.24 10.26 -7.54
N HIS A 41 0.05 9.14 -8.22
CA HIS A 41 -0.88 8.98 -9.34
C HIS A 41 -2.09 8.10 -9.01
N LEU A 42 -2.22 7.68 -7.75
CA LEU A 42 -3.36 6.88 -7.29
C LEU A 42 -4.31 7.77 -6.50
N ASP A 43 -5.59 7.69 -6.85
CA ASP A 43 -6.65 8.40 -6.12
C ASP A 43 -7.08 7.65 -4.86
N LEU A 44 -6.95 6.31 -4.85
CA LEU A 44 -7.44 5.48 -3.76
C LEU A 44 -6.52 4.29 -3.46
N ILE A 45 -6.28 4.10 -2.16
CA ILE A 45 -5.59 2.96 -1.59
C ILE A 45 -6.39 2.42 -0.41
N VAL A 46 -6.11 1.17 -0.03
CA VAL A 46 -6.55 0.58 1.23
C VAL A 46 -5.29 0.17 1.98
N ALA A 47 -5.07 0.76 3.14
CA ALA A 47 -3.86 0.54 3.93
C ALA A 47 -4.20 0.38 5.41
N PHE A 48 -3.48 -0.51 6.07
CA PHE A 48 -3.64 -0.78 7.49
C PHE A 48 -2.29 -0.77 8.19
N CYS A 49 -2.23 -0.15 9.37
CA CYS A 49 -1.07 -0.18 10.23
C CYS A 49 -1.38 -0.81 11.59
N ASP A 50 -0.34 -1.37 12.21
CA ASP A 50 -0.41 -1.73 13.62
C ASP A 50 -0.51 -0.44 14.46
N SER A 51 -1.47 -0.39 15.37
CA SER A 51 -1.82 0.83 16.09
C SER A 51 -0.71 1.33 17.02
N GLU A 52 0.14 0.41 17.50
CA GLU A 52 1.17 0.67 18.51
C GLU A 52 2.49 1.06 17.84
N SER A 53 2.98 0.25 16.90
CA SER A 53 4.24 0.48 16.18
C SER A 53 4.11 1.42 14.98
N LYS A 54 2.87 1.70 14.51
CA LYS A 54 2.57 2.44 13.27
C LYS A 54 3.08 1.82 11.98
N ARG A 55 3.64 0.60 12.06
CA ARG A 55 4.13 -0.17 10.92
C ARG A 55 2.99 -0.54 9.99
N LEU A 56 3.18 -0.36 8.68
CA LEU A 56 2.23 -0.84 7.68
C LEU A 56 2.20 -2.38 7.68
N VAL A 57 1.01 -2.96 7.82
CA VAL A 57 0.82 -4.42 7.92
C VAL A 57 0.01 -5.00 6.76
N ALA A 58 -0.76 -4.19 6.05
CA ALA A 58 -1.46 -4.58 4.84
C ALA A 58 -1.65 -3.40 3.89
N PHE A 59 -1.66 -3.68 2.60
CA PHE A 59 -1.82 -2.68 1.55
C PHE A 59 -2.56 -3.25 0.34
N SER A 60 -3.31 -2.40 -0.34
CA SER A 60 -3.80 -2.60 -1.70
C SER A 60 -4.00 -1.25 -2.40
N ARG A 61 -3.85 -1.24 -3.73
CA ARG A 61 -4.16 -0.09 -4.58
C ARG A 61 -5.42 -0.35 -5.39
N ILE A 62 -6.26 0.67 -5.51
CA ILE A 62 -7.53 0.60 -6.21
C ILE A 62 -7.45 1.42 -7.49
N LEU A 63 -7.78 0.81 -8.63
CA LEU A 63 -8.03 1.54 -9.88
C LEU A 63 -9.53 1.56 -10.12
N THR A 64 -10.12 2.75 -10.14
CA THR A 64 -11.58 2.91 -10.19
C THR A 64 -11.98 4.08 -11.07
N ASP A 65 -13.11 3.95 -11.77
CA ASP A 65 -13.79 5.07 -12.43
C ASP A 65 -14.73 5.82 -11.46
N SER A 66 -14.83 5.35 -10.21
CA SER A 66 -15.67 5.87 -9.13
C SER A 66 -17.18 5.82 -9.39
N VAL A 67 -17.64 5.15 -10.45
CA VAL A 67 -19.06 5.09 -10.82
C VAL A 67 -19.53 3.66 -11.06
N TYR A 68 -18.81 2.90 -11.88
CA TYR A 68 -19.24 1.59 -12.36
C TYR A 68 -18.30 0.47 -11.95
N ARG A 69 -17.00 0.75 -11.81
CA ARG A 69 -16.02 -0.31 -11.58
C ARG A 69 -14.84 0.16 -10.75
N ALA A 70 -14.48 -0.69 -9.79
CA ALA A 70 -13.20 -0.68 -9.11
C ALA A 70 -12.49 -2.02 -9.32
N VAL A 71 -11.17 -1.99 -9.48
CA VAL A 71 -10.30 -3.16 -9.52
C VAL A 71 -9.25 -3.04 -8.43
N VAL A 72 -9.20 -4.07 -7.59
CA VAL A 72 -8.26 -4.19 -6.48
C VAL A 72 -6.98 -4.83 -7.01
N PHE A 73 -5.85 -4.13 -6.84
CA PHE A 73 -4.53 -4.63 -7.20
C PHE A 73 -3.61 -4.68 -5.99
N ASP A 74 -2.59 -5.54 -6.08
CA ASP A 74 -1.51 -5.63 -5.11
C ASP A 74 -2.02 -5.80 -3.65
N VAL A 75 -2.93 -6.76 -3.43
CA VAL A 75 -3.37 -7.16 -2.08
C VAL A 75 -2.20 -7.90 -1.41
N ILE A 76 -1.56 -7.25 -0.45
CA ILE A 76 -0.34 -7.75 0.20
C ILE A 76 -0.40 -7.50 1.71
N ASN A 77 0.15 -8.42 2.50
CA ASN A 77 0.21 -8.34 3.96
C ASN A 77 1.45 -9.03 4.50
N ILE A 78 1.83 -8.68 5.74
CA ILE A 78 2.89 -9.39 6.49
C ILE A 78 2.41 -10.75 6.99
#